data_AF-A0A015IGR4-F1
#
_entry.id   AF-A0A015IGR4-F1
#
_cell.length_a   1.000
_cell.length_b   1.000
_cell.length_c   1.000
_cell.angle_alpha   90.00
_cell.angle_beta   90.00
_cell.angle_gamma   90.00
#
_symmetry.space_group_name_H-M   'P 1'
#
loop_
_entity.id
_entity.type
_entity.pdbx_description
1 polymer ?
#
loop_
_entity_poly.entity_id
_entity_poly.type
_entity_poly.pdbx_seq_one_letter_code
_entity_poly.pdbx_strand_id
1 'polypeptide(L)'
;MAELSSGKPPFYERKHDISLALEICNGLRPEFGKGTPEIYKKLAYKCMNANSNQRPTASELENIIFFWVCSFNYSEDYKEKEKFGYKGKEIKAIFEEADKEIPNISTSYKTNSDAIYTSRLFSFNNLTKPVNSSIITSYLDDDENNEDNRDSQLVDLEVSSSLLQSKDDINDNENNFDE
;
A
#
# COMPACT_ATOMS: atom_id res chain seq x y z
N MET A 1 9.90 4.23 -4.04
CA MET A 1 9.12 5.47 -4.22
C MET A 1 9.67 6.61 -3.37
N ALA A 2 9.57 6.60 -2.03
CA ALA A 2 10.11 7.68 -1.20
C ALA A 2 11.58 8.03 -1.49
N GLU A 3 12.47 7.02 -1.58
CA GLU A 3 13.89 7.22 -1.93
C GLU A 3 14.13 7.90 -3.29
N LEU A 4 13.32 7.58 -4.30
CA LEU A 4 13.40 8.22 -5.63
C LEU A 4 12.97 9.69 -5.58
N SER A 5 12.06 10.01 -4.65
CA SER A 5 11.49 11.34 -4.46
C SER A 5 12.37 12.24 -3.58
N SER A 6 13.06 11.68 -2.59
CA SER A 6 13.94 12.41 -1.67
C SER A 6 15.42 12.39 -2.06
N GLY A 7 15.84 11.44 -2.91
CA GLY A 7 17.24 11.13 -3.18
C GLY A 7 18.00 10.54 -1.98
N LYS A 8 17.29 10.12 -0.93
CA LYS A 8 17.88 9.62 0.33
C LYS A 8 17.26 8.30 0.77
N PRO A 9 18.05 7.30 1.20
CA PRO A 9 17.53 6.05 1.72
C PRO A 9 16.59 6.26 2.90
N PRO A 10 15.48 5.51 3.02
CA PRO A 10 14.58 5.60 4.16
C PRO A 10 15.32 5.47 5.50
N PHE A 11 15.05 6.40 6.41
CA PHE A 11 15.58 6.42 7.79
C PHE A 11 17.11 6.46 7.91
N TYR A 12 17.84 7.00 6.91
CA TYR A 12 19.33 7.02 6.85
C TYR A 12 20.05 7.51 8.11
N GLU A 13 19.47 8.44 8.86
CA GLU A 13 20.05 9.02 10.07
C GLU A 13 19.83 8.17 11.34
N ARG A 14 19.06 7.08 11.22
CA ARG A 14 18.65 6.23 12.34
C ARG A 14 19.33 4.88 12.36
N LYS A 15 19.46 4.31 13.57
CA LYS A 15 19.83 2.91 13.76
C LYS A 15 18.71 2.01 13.23
N HIS A 16 19.05 0.94 12.51
CA HIS A 16 18.07 -0.05 12.06
C HIS A 16 17.89 -1.13 13.13
N ASP A 17 17.32 -0.72 14.28
CA ASP A 17 17.08 -1.55 15.46
C ASP A 17 15.58 -1.82 15.72
N ILE A 18 15.28 -2.46 16.85
CA ILE A 18 13.91 -2.80 17.25
C ILE A 18 13.05 -1.55 17.56
N SER A 19 13.65 -0.43 17.95
CA SER A 19 12.90 0.82 18.17
C SER A 19 12.34 1.33 16.85
N LEU A 20 13.18 1.40 15.81
CA LEU A 20 12.73 1.80 14.48
C LEU A 20 11.67 0.83 13.93
N ALA A 21 11.83 -0.48 14.16
CA ALA A 21 10.84 -1.48 13.74
C ALA A 21 9.47 -1.29 14.44
N LEU A 22 9.47 -1.04 15.75
CA LEU A 22 8.24 -0.75 16.51
C LEU A 22 7.58 0.55 16.07
N GLU A 23 8.36 1.60 15.78
CA GLU A 23 7.82 2.86 15.28
C GLU A 23 7.19 2.71 13.89
N ILE A 24 7.79 1.90 13.00
CA ILE A 24 7.20 1.55 11.69
C ILE A 24 5.90 0.77 11.87
N CYS A 25 5.83 -0.18 12.79
CA CYS A 25 4.56 -0.82 13.16
C CYS A 25 3.54 0.19 13.67
N ASN A 26 3.96 1.17 14.48
CA ASN A 26 3.10 2.23 15.01
C ASN A 26 2.80 3.36 14.00
N GLY A 27 3.04 3.15 12.70
CA GLY A 27 2.63 4.03 11.61
C GLY A 27 3.70 4.96 11.04
N LEU A 28 4.94 4.95 11.57
CA LEU A 28 6.04 5.72 10.98
C LEU A 28 6.29 5.29 9.53
N ARG A 29 6.43 6.26 8.62
CA ARG A 29 6.72 6.04 7.20
C ARG A 29 7.83 6.99 6.74
N PRO A 30 8.53 6.67 5.65
CA PRO A 30 9.55 7.55 5.08
C PRO A 30 8.93 8.83 4.54
N GLU A 31 9.64 9.94 4.68
CA GLU A 31 9.25 11.24 4.11
C GLU A 31 9.56 11.31 2.61
N PHE A 32 8.89 12.24 1.93
CA PHE A 32 9.07 12.53 0.50
C PHE A 32 9.84 13.83 0.30
N GLY A 33 10.59 13.94 -0.79
CA GLY A 33 11.30 15.18 -1.15
C GLY A 33 10.35 16.34 -1.47
N LYS A 34 10.87 17.57 -1.34
CA LYS A 34 10.18 18.80 -1.78
C LYS A 34 9.79 18.69 -3.25
N GLY A 35 8.61 19.18 -3.62
CA GLY A 35 8.10 19.12 -4.99
C GLY A 35 7.51 17.78 -5.42
N THR A 36 7.57 16.72 -4.60
CA THR A 36 6.97 15.42 -4.94
C THR A 36 5.46 15.56 -5.18
N PRO A 37 4.93 15.14 -6.35
CA PRO A 37 3.50 15.22 -6.67
C PRO A 37 2.59 14.51 -5.66
N GLU A 38 1.44 15.11 -5.37
CA GLU A 38 0.44 14.49 -4.47
C GLU A 38 -0.08 13.15 -5.01
N ILE A 39 -0.25 13.02 -6.33
CA ILE A 39 -0.61 11.75 -6.99
C ILE A 39 0.44 10.65 -6.76
N TYR A 40 1.72 11.02 -6.65
CA TYR A 40 2.82 10.09 -6.38
C TYR A 40 2.86 9.71 -4.90
N LYS A 41 2.64 10.69 -3.99
CA LYS A 41 2.49 10.43 -2.55
C LYS A 41 1.31 9.52 -2.26
N LYS A 42 0.13 9.77 -2.85
CA LYS A 42 -1.07 8.94 -2.68
C LYS A 42 -0.81 7.48 -3.08
N LEU A 43 -0.24 7.26 -4.28
CA LEU A 43 0.15 5.92 -4.73
C LEU A 43 1.18 5.27 -3.78
N ALA A 44 2.17 6.03 -3.32
CA ALA A 44 3.19 5.53 -2.41
C ALA A 44 2.65 5.19 -1.01
N TYR A 45 1.73 5.98 -0.46
CA TYR A 45 1.04 5.66 0.80
C TYR A 45 0.12 4.45 0.65
N LYS A 46 -0.56 4.28 -0.49
CA LYS A 46 -1.36 3.06 -0.79
C LYS A 46 -0.49 1.80 -0.77
N CYS A 47 0.71 1.85 -1.38
CA CYS A 47 1.69 0.75 -1.27
C CYS A 47 2.24 0.52 0.16
N MET A 48 2.17 1.53 1.03
CA MET A 48 2.66 1.48 2.42
C MET A 48 1.54 1.26 3.46
N ASN A 49 0.33 0.91 3.01
CA ASN A 49 -0.80 0.62 3.89
C ASN A 49 -0.48 -0.56 4.84
N ALA A 50 -0.82 -0.41 6.11
CA ALA A 50 -0.66 -1.45 7.12
C ALA A 50 -1.48 -2.71 6.80
N ASN A 51 -2.70 -2.54 6.25
CA ASN A 51 -3.47 -3.65 5.71
C ASN A 51 -2.89 -4.06 4.34
N SER A 52 -2.40 -5.29 4.24
CA SER A 52 -1.83 -5.85 3.00
C SER A 52 -2.84 -5.88 1.85
N ASN A 53 -4.12 -6.09 2.15
CA ASN A 53 -5.18 -6.24 1.16
C ASN A 53 -5.61 -4.90 0.54
N GLN A 54 -5.13 -3.78 1.10
CA GLN A 54 -5.36 -2.42 0.63
C GLN A 54 -4.16 -1.83 -0.14
N ARG A 55 -3.14 -2.65 -0.39
CA ARG A 55 -2.00 -2.30 -1.24
C ARG A 55 -2.32 -2.70 -2.69
N PRO A 56 -1.91 -1.92 -3.70
CA PRO A 56 -2.05 -2.34 -5.08
C PRO A 56 -1.16 -3.56 -5.35
N THR A 57 -1.63 -4.45 -6.21
CA THR A 57 -0.82 -5.50 -6.82
C THR A 57 0.29 -4.89 -7.69
N ALA A 58 1.31 -5.69 -8.00
CA ALA A 58 2.38 -5.27 -8.91
C ALA A 58 1.83 -4.87 -10.29
N SER A 59 0.79 -5.55 -10.80
CA SER A 59 0.18 -5.23 -12.09
C SER A 59 -0.63 -3.94 -12.08
N GLU A 60 -1.36 -3.64 -11.00
CA GLU A 60 -2.03 -2.33 -10.87
C GLU A 60 -1.00 -1.19 -10.79
N LEU A 61 0.06 -1.37 -10.00
CA LEU A 61 1.15 -0.39 -9.89
C LEU A 61 1.85 -0.15 -11.24
N GLU A 62 2.16 -1.22 -11.97
CA GLU A 62 2.68 -1.16 -13.34
C GLU A 62 1.72 -0.41 -14.27
N ASN A 63 0.43 -0.75 -14.27
CA ASN A 63 -0.58 -0.12 -15.12
C ASN A 63 -0.74 1.40 -14.87
N ILE A 64 -0.57 1.85 -13.61
CA ILE A 64 -0.61 3.26 -13.23
C ILE A 64 0.65 3.98 -13.72
N ILE A 65 1.83 3.45 -13.40
CA ILE A 65 3.12 4.04 -13.79
C ILE A 65 3.27 4.05 -15.31
N PHE A 66 2.86 2.99 -16.00
CA PHE A 66 2.86 2.91 -17.46
C PHE A 66 1.97 3.98 -18.09
N PHE A 67 0.75 4.19 -17.56
CA PHE A 67 -0.11 5.28 -18.04
C PHE A 67 0.57 6.64 -17.88
N TRP A 68 1.16 6.92 -16.71
CA TRP A 68 1.90 8.16 -16.49
C TRP A 68 3.05 8.32 -17.50
N VAL A 69 3.93 7.31 -17.64
CA VAL A 69 5.04 7.32 -18.61
C VAL A 69 4.55 7.53 -20.05
N CYS A 70 3.41 6.93 -20.42
CA CYS A 70 2.83 7.12 -21.74
C CYS A 70 2.35 8.56 -22.00
N SER A 71 1.84 9.25 -20.98
CA SER A 71 1.37 10.64 -21.10
C SER A 71 2.47 11.66 -21.43
N PHE A 72 3.75 11.33 -21.20
CA PHE A 72 4.89 12.16 -21.64
C PHE A 72 5.36 11.82 -23.06
N ASN A 73 5.44 10.52 -23.39
CA ASN A 73 6.29 10.03 -24.47
C ASN A 73 5.54 9.65 -25.77
N TYR A 74 4.20 9.60 -25.77
CA TYR A 74 3.41 9.04 -26.87
C TYR A 74 2.48 10.09 -27.52
N SER A 75 1.63 9.62 -28.44
CA SER A 75 0.68 10.43 -29.21
C SER A 75 -0.29 11.24 -28.34
N GLU A 76 -0.93 12.23 -28.95
CA GLU A 76 -1.95 13.09 -28.32
C GLU A 76 -3.07 12.27 -27.65
N ASP A 77 -3.36 11.08 -28.18
CA ASP A 77 -4.31 10.11 -27.63
C ASP A 77 -4.04 9.82 -26.14
N TYR A 78 -2.77 9.69 -25.73
CA TYR A 78 -2.41 9.42 -24.33
C TYR A 78 -2.47 10.64 -23.43
N LYS A 79 -2.52 11.85 -23.99
CA LYS A 79 -2.67 13.11 -23.24
C LYS A 79 -4.13 13.44 -22.98
N GLU A 80 -5.01 13.16 -23.94
CA GLU A 80 -6.46 13.33 -23.80
C GLU A 80 -7.15 12.13 -23.13
N LYS A 81 -6.52 10.95 -23.12
CA LYS A 81 -7.02 9.78 -22.39
C LYS A 81 -7.09 10.05 -20.88
N GLU A 82 -8.24 9.68 -20.30
CA GLU A 82 -8.50 9.68 -18.87
C GLU A 82 -8.39 8.25 -18.32
N LYS A 83 -7.62 8.06 -17.25
CA LYS A 83 -7.49 6.78 -16.54
C LYS A 83 -7.10 7.05 -15.08
N PHE A 84 -7.60 6.22 -14.15
CA PHE A 84 -7.31 6.35 -12.71
C PHE A 84 -7.69 7.73 -12.11
N GLY A 85 -8.70 8.40 -12.67
CA GLY A 85 -9.15 9.73 -12.22
C GLY A 85 -8.34 10.92 -12.73
N TYR A 86 -7.44 10.72 -13.71
CA TYR A 86 -6.62 11.81 -14.28
C TYR A 86 -6.53 11.72 -15.80
N LYS A 87 -6.45 12.88 -16.47
CA LYS A 87 -6.10 12.96 -17.89
C LYS A 87 -4.59 12.99 -18.06
N GLY A 88 -4.07 12.38 -19.11
CA GLY A 88 -2.62 12.33 -19.33
C GLY A 88 -1.94 13.69 -19.39
N LYS A 89 -2.61 14.72 -19.94
CA LYS A 89 -2.10 16.10 -19.96
C LYS A 89 -1.98 16.73 -18.57
N GLU A 90 -2.85 16.35 -17.64
CA GLU A 90 -2.81 16.80 -16.23
C GLU A 90 -1.64 16.11 -15.52
N ILE A 91 -1.49 14.79 -15.69
CA ILE A 91 -0.33 14.04 -15.22
C ILE A 91 0.97 14.68 -15.73
N LYS A 92 1.05 14.94 -17.03
CA LYS A 92 2.21 15.57 -17.66
C LYS A 92 2.54 16.92 -17.00
N ALA A 93 1.56 17.81 -16.87
CA ALA A 93 1.75 19.12 -16.25
C ALA A 93 2.17 19.03 -14.76
N ILE A 94 1.61 18.08 -14.00
CA ILE A 94 1.93 17.86 -12.57
C ILE A 94 3.41 17.48 -12.39
N PHE A 95 3.93 16.56 -13.21
CA PHE A 95 5.35 16.16 -13.13
C PHE A 95 6.28 17.20 -13.76
N GLU A 96 5.87 17.90 -14.84
CA GLU A 96 6.66 19.02 -15.39
C GLU A 96 6.82 20.19 -14.39
N GLU A 97 5.90 20.35 -13.44
CA GLU A 97 6.08 21.26 -12.30
C GLU A 97 7.06 20.68 -11.27
N ALA A 98 6.91 19.40 -10.90
CA ALA A 98 7.82 18.73 -9.96
C ALA A 98 9.28 18.68 -10.44
N ASP A 99 9.50 18.52 -11.75
CA ASP A 99 10.83 18.50 -12.36
C ASP A 99 11.61 19.82 -12.12
N LYS A 100 10.91 20.95 -11.94
CA LYS A 100 11.52 22.26 -11.60
C LYS A 100 12.11 22.28 -10.20
N GLU A 101 11.63 21.42 -9.30
CA GLU A 101 12.13 21.32 -7.93
C GLU A 101 13.30 20.34 -7.81
N ILE A 102 13.48 19.39 -8.75
CA ILE A 102 14.57 18.39 -8.72
C ILE A 102 15.95 19.02 -8.48
N PRO A 103 16.36 20.13 -9.15
CA PRO A 103 17.66 20.78 -8.91
C PRO A 103 17.83 21.33 -7.47
N ASN A 104 16.74 21.54 -6.75
CA ASN A 104 16.74 22.05 -5.37
C ASN A 104 16.75 20.92 -4.32
N ILE A 105 16.58 19.65 -4.72
CA ILE A 105 16.54 18.51 -3.80
C ILE A 105 17.98 18.15 -3.37
N SER A 106 18.31 18.43 -2.12
CA SER A 106 19.58 18.01 -1.54
C SER A 106 19.63 16.49 -1.35
N THR A 107 20.32 15.79 -2.25
CA THR A 107 20.56 14.34 -2.18
C THR A 107 21.70 13.95 -1.23
N SER A 108 22.42 14.92 -0.64
CA SER A 108 23.43 14.64 0.38
C SER A 108 22.78 14.17 1.69
N TYR A 109 23.32 13.09 2.25
CA TYR A 109 22.90 12.54 3.54
C TYR A 109 24.11 11.98 4.31
N LYS A 110 23.97 11.90 5.64
CA LYS A 110 24.95 11.25 6.51
C LYS A 110 24.29 10.05 7.17
N THR A 111 24.71 8.86 6.75
CA THR A 111 24.18 7.60 7.28
C THR A 111 24.60 7.38 8.74
N ASN A 112 23.69 6.81 9.53
CA ASN A 112 24.01 6.22 10.82
C ASN A 112 24.91 4.98 10.62
N SER A 113 25.92 4.76 11.48
CA SER A 113 26.76 3.56 11.38
C SER A 113 25.99 2.26 11.55
N ASP A 114 24.85 2.32 12.24
CA ASP A 114 24.02 1.17 12.58
C ASP A 114 22.78 1.08 11.66
N ALA A 115 22.73 1.88 10.60
CA ALA A 115 21.75 1.72 9.51
C ALA A 115 22.23 0.61 8.57
N ILE A 116 21.34 -0.30 8.20
CA ILE A 116 21.65 -1.49 7.39
C ILE A 116 20.70 -1.54 6.20
N TYR A 117 21.28 -1.37 5.00
CA TYR A 117 20.60 -1.41 3.70
C TYR A 117 20.86 -2.69 2.89
N THR A 118 21.73 -3.56 3.41
CA THR A 118 21.94 -4.90 2.87
C THR A 118 20.92 -5.89 3.43
N SER A 119 20.66 -6.97 2.69
CA SER A 119 19.79 -8.05 3.16
C SER A 119 20.39 -8.73 4.40
N ARG A 120 19.55 -8.98 5.40
CA ARG A 120 19.89 -9.70 6.64
C ARG A 120 18.66 -10.39 7.21
N LEU A 121 18.87 -11.35 8.10
CA LEU A 121 17.78 -11.98 8.86
C LEU A 121 17.08 -10.93 9.73
N PHE A 122 15.75 -10.87 9.64
CA PHE A 122 14.92 -10.02 10.49
C PHE A 122 14.63 -10.74 11.80
N SER A 123 15.30 -10.34 12.89
CA SER A 123 15.31 -11.04 14.18
C SER A 123 14.51 -10.34 15.29
N PHE A 124 13.68 -9.35 14.95
CA PHE A 124 12.87 -8.63 15.93
C PHE A 124 11.59 -9.42 16.26
N ASN A 125 11.57 -9.97 17.47
CA ASN A 125 10.40 -10.64 18.04
C ASN A 125 9.49 -9.62 18.75
N ASN A 126 8.23 -9.99 18.99
CA ASN A 126 7.24 -9.22 19.76
C ASN A 126 6.89 -7.83 19.21
N LEU A 127 6.94 -7.64 17.89
CA LEU A 127 6.44 -6.42 17.24
C LEU A 127 4.91 -6.31 17.34
N THR A 128 4.40 -5.08 17.46
CA THR A 128 2.97 -4.78 17.36
C THR A 128 2.45 -5.04 15.95
N LYS A 129 1.14 -5.30 15.80
CA LYS A 129 0.50 -5.31 14.49
C LYS A 129 0.66 -3.92 13.84
N PRO A 130 1.09 -3.83 12.57
CA PRO A 130 1.19 -2.54 11.89
C PRO A 130 -0.14 -1.78 11.86
N VAL A 131 -0.07 -0.46 12.01
CA VAL A 131 -1.19 0.47 11.84
C VAL A 131 -0.84 1.56 10.82
N ASN A 132 -1.86 2.23 10.29
CA ASN A 132 -1.70 3.41 9.45
C ASN A 132 -1.48 4.63 10.36
N SER A 133 -0.62 5.56 9.93
CA SER A 133 -0.57 6.90 10.51
C SER A 133 -1.72 7.75 10.01
N SER A 134 -2.04 8.83 10.73
CA SER A 134 -3.00 9.85 10.32
C SER A 134 -2.73 10.38 8.90
N ILE A 135 -1.45 10.49 8.53
CA ILE A 135 -1.03 10.89 7.19
C ILE A 135 -1.53 9.87 6.16
N ILE A 136 -1.26 8.56 6.34
CA ILE A 136 -1.76 7.53 5.41
C ILE A 136 -3.28 7.61 5.30
N THR A 137 -4.01 7.68 6.42
CA THR A 137 -5.47 7.79 6.45
C THR A 137 -5.95 8.97 5.60
N SER A 138 -5.41 10.17 5.79
CA SER A 138 -5.79 11.36 5.01
C SER A 138 -5.52 11.27 3.50
N TYR A 139 -4.64 10.38 3.03
CA TYR A 139 -4.42 10.13 1.59
C TYR A 139 -5.33 9.04 1.01
N LEU A 140 -6.03 8.26 1.86
CA LEU A 140 -6.82 7.11 1.45
C LEU A 140 -8.34 7.32 1.63
N ASP A 141 -8.77 8.16 2.57
CA ASP A 141 -10.20 8.47 2.81
C ASP A 141 -10.90 9.03 1.55
N ASP A 142 -10.15 9.65 0.64
CA ASP A 142 -10.61 10.13 -0.68
C ASP A 142 -11.05 8.99 -1.63
N ASP A 143 -10.54 7.76 -1.46
CA ASP A 143 -10.85 6.64 -2.36
C ASP A 143 -12.12 5.88 -1.94
N GLU A 144 -12.50 5.90 -0.65
CA GLU A 144 -13.65 5.12 -0.15
C GLU A 144 -15.02 5.70 -0.53
N ASN A 145 -15.08 6.96 -0.97
CA ASN A 145 -16.33 7.63 -1.38
C ASN A 145 -16.75 7.38 -2.84
N ASN A 146 -15.96 6.59 -3.61
CA ASN A 146 -16.38 6.07 -4.91
C ASN A 146 -16.70 4.57 -4.80
N GLU A 147 -17.82 4.23 -4.15
CA GLU A 147 -18.45 2.92 -4.29
C GLU A 147 -19.11 2.79 -5.68
N ASP A 148 -18.29 2.61 -6.71
CA ASP A 148 -18.72 2.01 -7.98
C ASP A 148 -17.72 0.91 -8.36
N ASN A 149 -18.25 -0.28 -8.65
CA ASN A 149 -17.51 -1.54 -8.89
C ASN A 149 -16.88 -2.23 -7.67
N ARG A 150 -17.71 -2.60 -6.68
CA ARG A 150 -17.50 -3.88 -5.97
C ARG A 150 -18.21 -4.98 -6.74
N ASP A 151 -17.47 -5.76 -7.53
CA ASP A 151 -18.01 -7.00 -8.11
C ASP A 151 -17.10 -8.21 -7.81
N SER A 152 -17.72 -9.24 -7.21
CA SER A 152 -17.33 -10.65 -7.24
C SER A 152 -15.89 -11.07 -6.85
N GLN A 153 -15.65 -11.20 -5.53
CA GLN A 153 -15.32 -12.50 -4.88
C GLN A 153 -15.06 -12.38 -3.37
N LEU A 154 -16.11 -12.60 -2.58
CA LEU A 154 -15.98 -13.19 -1.25
C LEU A 154 -16.51 -14.62 -1.35
N VAL A 155 -15.64 -15.59 -1.11
CA VAL A 155 -16.01 -17.00 -0.98
C VAL A 155 -15.79 -17.35 0.48
N ASP A 156 -16.87 -17.66 1.20
CA ASP A 156 -16.81 -17.90 2.64
C ASP A 156 -15.98 -19.15 2.95
N LEU A 157 -14.89 -18.96 3.68
CA LEU A 157 -14.06 -20.02 4.25
C LEU A 157 -14.32 -20.10 5.76
N GLU A 158 -15.50 -20.61 6.12
CA GLU A 158 -15.88 -20.84 7.52
C GLU A 158 -15.75 -22.32 7.90
N VAL A 159 -14.55 -22.70 8.36
CA VAL A 159 -14.21 -23.99 8.99
C VAL A 159 -13.06 -23.69 9.98
N SER A 160 -13.09 -24.02 11.28
CA SER A 160 -14.13 -24.54 12.18
C SER A 160 -13.73 -24.17 13.61
N SER A 161 -14.69 -24.15 14.55
CA SER A 161 -14.40 -24.28 15.98
C SER A 161 -15.26 -25.37 16.63
N SER A 162 -14.78 -26.60 16.52
CA SER A 162 -15.30 -27.73 17.29
C SER A 162 -15.05 -27.55 18.79
N LEU A 163 -16.09 -27.29 19.57
CA LEU A 163 -16.11 -27.58 21.00
C LEU A 163 -17.45 -28.20 21.41
N LEU A 164 -17.36 -29.21 22.27
CA LEU A 164 -18.44 -30.10 22.72
C LEU A 164 -19.37 -29.43 23.72
N GLN A 165 -20.67 -29.71 23.62
CA GLN A 165 -21.52 -30.24 24.72
C GLN A 165 -22.92 -30.56 24.12
N SER A 166 -23.26 -31.81 23.84
CA SER A 166 -23.80 -32.84 24.76
C SER A 166 -25.32 -32.77 24.95
N LYS A 167 -25.99 -33.91 24.71
CA LYS A 167 -27.34 -34.26 25.17
C LYS A 167 -28.51 -33.47 24.58
N ASP A 168 -29.71 -34.02 24.48
CA ASP A 168 -30.15 -35.41 24.27
C ASP A 168 -31.20 -35.29 23.11
N ASP A 169 -31.92 -36.27 22.55
CA ASP A 169 -32.45 -37.56 22.99
C ASP A 169 -32.51 -38.56 21.79
N ILE A 170 -33.05 -39.75 22.03
CA ILE A 170 -33.48 -40.73 21.01
C ILE A 170 -35.02 -40.73 20.97
N ASN A 171 -35.65 -40.74 19.79
CA ASN A 171 -36.91 -41.45 19.59
C ASN A 171 -37.26 -41.66 18.10
N ASP A 172 -37.39 -42.95 17.75
CA ASP A 172 -38.41 -43.57 16.91
C ASP A 172 -38.95 -42.86 15.64
N ASN A 173 -38.77 -43.54 14.50
CA ASN A 173 -39.93 -43.98 13.71
C ASN A 173 -39.64 -45.31 12.99
N GLU A 174 -40.55 -46.25 13.16
CA GLU A 174 -40.55 -47.56 12.51
C GLU A 174 -41.04 -47.49 11.05
N ASN A 175 -41.05 -48.66 10.40
CA ASN A 175 -41.80 -49.01 9.18
C ASN A 175 -41.16 -48.63 7.83
N ASN A 176 -40.48 -49.61 7.21
CA ASN A 176 -41.21 -50.53 6.32
C ASN A 176 -40.35 -51.74 5.91
N PHE A 177 -40.87 -52.93 6.19
CA PHE A 177 -40.56 -54.18 5.50
C PHE A 177 -41.89 -54.66 4.91
N ASP A 178 -41.92 -54.95 3.61
CA ASP A 178 -42.30 -56.27 3.05
C ASP A 178 -42.57 -56.23 1.53
N GLU A 179 -42.23 -57.35 0.89
CA GLU A 179 -42.39 -57.78 -0.53
C GLU A 179 -41.74 -56.92 -1.66
#